data_AF-R4XF18-F1
#
_entry.id   AF-R4XF18-F1
#
_cell.length_a   1.000
_cell.length_b   1.000
_cell.length_c   1.000
_cell.angle_alpha   90.00
_cell.angle_beta   90.00
_cell.angle_gamma   90.00
#
_symmetry.space_group_name_H-M   'P 1'
#
loop_
_entity.id
_entity.type
_entity.pdbx_description
1 polymer ?
#
loop_
_entity_poly.entity_id
_entity_poly.type
_entity_poly.pdbx_seq_one_letter_code
_entity_poly.pdbx_strand_id
1 'polypeptide(L)'
;MVLKIRLQRFGQKKLPFYHIVCMNARTARNSKPLEKLGTYDPIPKNGNKDITLNFERTKYWLGVGAQPTETAARLLERADLIAVRPKPWHKLREQEADKSSETPGVEVASGSA
;
A
#
# COMPACT_ATOMS: atom_id res chain seq x y z
N MET A 1 4.12 16.09 19.44
CA MET A 1 4.98 15.78 18.28
C MET A 1 4.48 14.46 17.69
N VAL A 2 4.24 14.36 16.37
CA VAL A 2 3.67 13.13 15.76
C VAL A 2 4.60 12.64 14.64
N LEU A 3 5.10 11.43 14.76
CA LEU A 3 5.89 10.77 13.72
C LEU A 3 4.94 10.21 12.66
N LYS A 4 5.28 10.43 11.39
CA LYS A 4 4.54 9.89 10.26
C LYS A 4 5.44 9.15 9.30
N ILE A 5 4.97 8.00 8.84
CA ILE A 5 5.53 7.32 7.67
C ILE A 5 4.81 7.87 6.46
N ARG A 6 5.51 8.61 5.60
CA ARG A 6 4.92 9.31 4.45
C ARG A 6 5.78 9.21 3.20
N LEU A 7 5.19 9.54 2.06
CA LEU A 7 5.86 9.57 0.76
C LEU A 7 6.45 10.94 0.48
N GLN A 8 7.76 11.00 0.24
CA GLN A 8 8.40 12.18 -0.35
C GLN A 8 8.44 12.03 -1.86
N ARG A 9 8.04 13.07 -2.58
CA ARG A 9 8.05 13.05 -4.05
C ARG A 9 9.41 13.52 -4.57
N PHE A 10 10.00 12.64 -5.35
CA PHE A 10 11.20 12.83 -6.16
C PHE A 10 10.89 12.53 -7.63
N GLY A 11 11.91 12.61 -8.48
CA GLY A 11 11.78 12.39 -9.91
C GLY A 11 11.40 13.65 -10.69
N GLN A 12 11.17 13.45 -11.98
CA GLN A 12 10.91 14.52 -12.94
C GLN A 12 9.41 14.71 -13.18
N LYS A 13 9.05 15.75 -13.93
CA LYS A 13 7.69 15.93 -14.42
C LYS A 13 7.29 14.69 -15.25
N LYS A 14 6.10 14.14 -15.00
CA LYS A 14 5.58 12.89 -15.60
C LYS A 14 6.35 11.60 -15.29
N LEU A 15 7.42 11.67 -14.49
CA LEU A 15 8.17 10.50 -14.00
C LEU A 15 8.29 10.58 -12.47
N PRO A 16 7.19 10.38 -11.73
CA PRO A 16 7.20 10.45 -10.27
C PRO A 16 7.94 9.26 -9.67
N PHE A 17 8.82 9.54 -8.71
CA PHE A 17 9.48 8.53 -7.88
C PHE A 17 9.25 8.91 -6.41
N TYR A 18 9.01 7.93 -5.54
CA TYR A 18 8.72 8.21 -4.14
C TYR A 18 9.72 7.56 -3.20
N HIS A 19 10.15 8.31 -2.20
CA HIS A 19 10.84 7.75 -1.04
C HIS A 19 9.82 7.52 0.08
N ILE A 20 9.85 6.34 0.68
CA ILE A 20 9.09 6.02 1.88
C ILE A 20 9.97 6.41 3.06
N VAL A 21 9.53 7.38 3.87
CA VAL A 21 10.35 7.96 4.94
C VAL A 21 9.58 8.08 6.24
N CYS A 22 10.30 8.03 7.36
CA CYS A 22 9.80 8.42 8.67
C CYS A 22 10.23 9.85 8.98
N MET A 23 9.28 10.72 9.31
CA MET A 23 9.58 12.10 9.72
C MET A 23 8.44 12.74 10.53
N ASN A 24 8.73 13.87 11.17
CA ASN A 24 7.75 14.61 11.97
C ASN A 24 6.67 15.24 11.07
N ALA A 25 5.40 15.10 11.45
CA ALA A 25 4.24 15.51 10.66
C ALA A 25 4.26 16.99 10.21
N ARG A 26 4.81 17.89 11.05
CA ARG A 26 4.81 19.35 10.79
C ARG A 26 5.87 19.81 9.80
N THR A 27 6.82 18.95 9.44
CA THR A 27 7.92 19.30 8.53
C THR A 27 7.47 19.33 7.07
N ALA A 28 8.13 20.15 6.24
CA ALA A 28 7.84 20.23 4.81
C ALA A 28 8.03 18.88 4.11
N ARG A 29 7.25 18.60 3.06
CA ARG A 29 7.19 17.28 2.39
C ARG A 29 8.57 16.73 2.04
N ASN A 30 9.42 17.54 1.40
CA ASN A 30 10.72 17.13 0.87
C ASN A 30 11.90 17.57 1.75
N SER A 31 11.66 17.87 3.04
CA SER A 31 12.73 18.17 4.00
C SER A 31 13.48 16.91 4.43
N LYS A 32 14.63 17.08 5.10
CA LYS A 32 15.45 15.96 5.60
C LYS A 32 14.61 15.04 6.51
N PRO A 33 14.42 13.76 6.16
CA PRO A 33 13.71 12.82 7.02
C PRO A 33 14.57 12.38 8.21
N LEU A 34 13.95 11.76 9.21
CA LEU A 34 14.70 11.08 10.28
C LEU A 34 15.39 9.84 9.70
N GLU A 35 14.64 9.08 8.89
CA GLU A 35 15.14 7.87 8.25
C GLU A 35 14.40 7.59 6.94
N LYS A 36 15.15 7.11 5.94
CA LYS A 36 14.60 6.56 4.70
C LYS A 36 14.35 5.07 4.88
N LEU A 37 13.09 4.66 4.85
CA LEU A 37 12.67 3.27 5.02
C LEU A 37 12.67 2.51 3.69
N GLY A 38 12.50 3.21 2.57
CA GLY A 38 12.37 2.55 1.29
C GLY A 38 12.10 3.48 0.12
N THR A 39 11.73 2.88 -1.00
CA THR A 39 11.39 3.52 -2.26
C THR A 39 10.16 2.88 -2.88
N TYR A 40 9.42 3.67 -3.64
CA TYR A 40 8.24 3.25 -4.38
C TYR A 40 8.24 3.89 -5.77
N ASP A 41 8.23 3.04 -6.79
CA ASP A 41 8.02 3.44 -8.17
C ASP A 41 6.55 3.15 -8.56
N PRO A 42 5.74 4.19 -8.81
CA PRO A 42 4.35 4.01 -9.22
C PRO A 42 4.21 3.57 -10.69
N ILE A 43 5.25 3.74 -11.51
CA ILE A 43 5.24 3.37 -12.93
C ILE A 43 5.66 1.91 -13.04
N PRO A 44 4.78 1.00 -13.49
CA PRO A 44 5.14 -0.39 -13.65
C PRO A 44 6.08 -0.58 -14.83
N LYS A 45 7.23 -1.22 -14.62
CA LYS A 45 8.17 -1.57 -15.70
C LYS A 45 7.82 -2.91 -16.36
N ASN A 46 7.34 -3.86 -15.56
CA ASN A 46 7.04 -5.24 -15.99
C ASN A 46 5.64 -5.67 -15.52
N GLY A 47 4.66 -4.76 -15.56
CA GLY A 47 3.31 -4.97 -15.02
C GLY A 47 3.19 -4.85 -13.50
N ASN A 48 4.30 -4.99 -12.77
CA ASN A 48 4.37 -4.80 -11.32
C ASN A 48 4.93 -3.43 -10.94
N LYS A 49 4.46 -2.89 -9.81
CA LYS A 49 4.98 -1.66 -9.21
C LYS A 49 6.09 -2.01 -8.24
N ASP A 50 7.25 -1.39 -8.43
CA ASP A 50 8.42 -1.69 -7.61
C ASP A 50 8.32 -1.02 -6.24
N ILE A 51 8.40 -1.83 -5.18
CA ILE A 51 8.43 -1.38 -3.79
C ILE A 51 9.64 -2.02 -3.13
N THR A 52 10.53 -1.18 -2.59
CA THR A 52 11.68 -1.63 -1.81
C THR A 52 11.54 -1.06 -0.41
N LEU A 53 11.56 -1.91 0.61
CA LEU A 53 11.37 -1.53 2.01
C LEU A 53 12.37 -2.25 2.92
N ASN A 54 12.90 -1.53 3.90
CA ASN A 54 13.58 -2.12 5.03
C ASN A 54 12.54 -2.56 6.07
N PHE A 55 12.26 -3.86 6.11
CA PHE A 55 11.23 -4.44 6.97
C PHE A 55 11.51 -4.24 8.46
N GLU A 56 12.76 -4.43 8.90
CA GLU A 56 13.14 -4.31 10.31
C GLU A 56 12.93 -2.89 10.83
N ARG A 57 13.45 -1.90 10.11
CA ARG A 57 13.31 -0.49 10.49
C ARG A 57 11.87 -0.01 10.40
N THR A 58 11.13 -0.48 9.41
CA THR A 58 9.72 -0.13 9.28
C THR A 58 8.90 -0.68 10.46
N LYS A 59 9.13 -1.93 10.87
CA LYS A 59 8.50 -2.52 12.06
C LYS A 59 8.86 -1.75 13.33
N TYR A 60 10.13 -1.37 13.49
CA TYR A 60 10.58 -0.55 14.62
C TYR A 60 9.77 0.77 14.71
N TRP A 61 9.68 1.53 13.62
CA TRP A 61 8.97 2.81 13.64
C TRP A 61 7.47 2.65 13.87
N LEU A 62 6.86 1.58 13.35
CA LEU A 62 5.47 1.24 13.66
C LEU A 62 5.29 0.95 15.15
N GLY A 63 6.21 0.21 15.77
CA GLY A 63 6.21 -0.08 17.21
C GLY A 63 6.40 1.16 18.10
N VAL A 64 7.19 2.14 17.63
CA VAL A 64 7.34 3.46 18.29
C VAL A 64 6.07 4.33 18.16
N GLY A 65 5.10 3.91 17.35
CA GLY A 65 3.82 4.61 17.16
C GLY A 65 3.81 5.58 15.98
N ALA A 66 4.74 5.44 15.02
CA ALA A 66 4.71 6.24 13.80
C ALA A 66 3.46 5.91 12.97
N GLN A 67 2.68 6.94 12.62
CA GLN A 67 1.41 6.78 11.92
C GLN A 67 1.63 6.86 10.39
N PRO A 68 1.33 5.79 9.62
CA PRO A 68 1.44 5.84 8.17
C PRO A 68 0.34 6.71 7.55
N THR A 69 0.63 7.37 6.43
CA THR A 69 -0.39 8.04 5.61
C THR A 69 -1.22 7.03 4.80
N GLU A 70 -2.39 7.41 4.31
CA GLU A 70 -3.31 6.54 3.55
C GLU A 70 -2.60 5.69 2.46
N THR A 71 -1.81 6.33 1.59
CA THR A 71 -1.09 5.61 0.53
C THR A 71 0.04 4.75 1.08
N ALA A 72 0.77 5.23 2.10
CA ALA A 72 1.84 4.46 2.72
C ALA A 72 1.28 3.21 3.43
N ALA A 73 0.15 3.34 4.13
CA ALA A 73 -0.55 2.22 4.74
C ALA A 73 -0.92 1.15 3.70
N ARG A 74 -1.45 1.52 2.54
CA ARG A 74 -1.72 0.56 1.44
C ARG A 74 -0.47 -0.16 0.93
N LEU A 75 0.69 0.51 0.91
CA LEU A 75 1.95 -0.13 0.53
C LEU A 75 2.43 -1.10 1.62
N LEU A 76 2.25 -0.74 2.89
CA LEU A 76 2.60 -1.57 4.03
C LEU A 76 1.67 -2.79 4.18
N GLU A 77 0.38 -2.64 3.87
CA GLU A 77 -0.59 -3.75 3.78
C GLU A 77 -0.16 -4.77 2.73
N ARG A 78 0.25 -4.31 1.54
CA ARG A 78 0.76 -5.18 0.47
C ARG A 78 2.08 -5.88 0.81
N ALA A 79 2.80 -5.37 1.81
CA ALA A 79 4.03 -5.93 2.31
C ALA A 79 3.83 -6.75 3.60
N ASP A 80 2.57 -7.02 3.98
CA ASP A 80 2.18 -7.78 5.18
C ASP A 80 2.76 -7.22 6.49
N LEU A 81 3.01 -5.90 6.54
CA LEU A 81 3.54 -5.22 7.73
C LEU A 81 2.44 -4.70 8.66
N ILE A 82 1.23 -4.49 8.13
CA ILE A 82 0.07 -3.99 8.87
C ILE A 82 -1.15 -4.79 8.42
N ALA A 83 -2.10 -5.00 9.33
CA ALA A 83 -3.38 -5.62 9.02
C ALA A 83 -4.11 -4.86 7.89
N VAL A 84 -4.74 -5.62 6.99
CA VAL A 84 -5.53 -5.07 5.89
C VAL A 84 -6.67 -4.23 6.46
N ARG A 85 -6.71 -2.95 6.11
CA ARG A 85 -7.80 -2.07 6.56
C ARG A 85 -9.12 -2.49 5.90
N PRO A 86 -10.24 -2.49 6.65
CA PRO A 86 -11.54 -2.81 6.09
C PRO A 86 -11.89 -1.81 5.00
N LYS A 87 -12.40 -2.32 3.88
CA LYS A 87 -12.83 -1.47 2.77
C LYS A 87 -14.08 -0.69 3.20
N PRO A 88 -14.23 0.57 2.75
CA PRO A 88 -15.46 1.33 3.00
C PRO A 88 -16.68 0.57 2.48
N TRP A 89 -17.81 0.68 3.18
CA TRP A 89 -19.04 -0.06 2.88
C TRP A 89 -19.50 0.07 1.42
N HIS A 90 -19.34 1.24 0.80
CA HIS A 90 -19.67 1.46 -0.61
C HIS A 90 -18.88 0.55 -1.57
N LYS A 91 -17.64 0.19 -1.22
CA LYS A 91 -16.78 -0.65 -2.06
C LYS A 91 -16.98 -2.14 -1.82
N LEU A 92 -17.62 -2.53 -0.71
CA LEU A 92 -17.94 -3.93 -0.44
C LEU A 92 -18.97 -4.45 -1.46
N ARG A 93 -20.01 -3.65 -1.73
CA ARG A 93 -21.09 -3.95 -2.70
C ARG A 93 -20.56 -4.19 -4.12
N GLU A 94 -19.52 -3.46 -4.52
CA GLU A 94 -18.89 -3.61 -5.83
C GLU A 94 -18.13 -4.95 -5.95
N GLN A 95 -17.55 -5.45 -4.85
CA GLN A 95 -16.89 -6.76 -4.83
C GLN A 95 -17.88 -7.93 -4.79
N GLU A 96 -19.04 -7.74 -4.17
CA GLU A 96 -20.15 -8.70 -4.21
C GLU A 96 -20.70 -8.83 -5.63
N ALA A 97 -20.83 -7.71 -6.34
CA ALA A 97 -21.24 -7.68 -7.74
C ALA A 97 -20.23 -8.41 -8.64
N ASP A 98 -18.94 -8.11 -8.53
CA ASP A 98 -17.87 -8.78 -9.32
C ASP A 98 -17.78 -10.29 -9.02
N LYS A 99 -17.89 -10.68 -7.74
CA LYS A 99 -17.91 -12.10 -7.35
C LYS A 99 -19.11 -12.87 -7.91
N SER A 100 -20.27 -12.22 -8.03
CA SER A 100 -21.48 -12.87 -8.54
C SER A 100 -21.41 -13.14 -10.06
N SER A 101 -20.63 -12.36 -10.80
CA SER A 101 -20.37 -12.54 -12.23
C SER A 101 -19.31 -13.60 -12.57
N GLU A 102 -18.55 -14.08 -11.59
CA GLU A 102 -17.48 -15.07 -11.78
C GLU A 102 -17.88 -16.52 -11.43
N THR A 103 -19.18 -16.84 -11.26
CA THR A 103 -19.58 -18.26 -11.11
C THR A 103 -19.43 -18.99 -12.45
N PRO A 104 -18.43 -19.88 -12.64
CA PRO A 104 -18.35 -20.71 -13.82
C PRO A 104 -19.44 -21.78 -13.69
N GLY A 105 -20.17 -22.02 -14.76
CA GLY A 105 -21.28 -22.97 -14.80
C GLY A 105 -20.91 -24.30 -14.14
N VAL A 106 -21.63 -24.64 -13.07
CA VAL A 106 -21.61 -25.99 -12.50
C VAL A 106 -22.08 -26.93 -13.60
N GLU A 107 -21.15 -27.73 -14.12
CA GLU A 107 -21.41 -28.87 -14.99
C GLU A 107 -22.53 -29.70 -14.36
N VAL A 108 -23.68 -29.72 -15.03
CA VAL A 108 -24.78 -30.62 -14.73
C VAL A 108 -24.29 -32.02 -15.05
N ALA A 109 -23.76 -32.73 -14.06
CA ALA A 109 -23.47 -34.14 -14.16
C ALA A 109 -24.81 -34.87 -14.35
N SER A 110 -25.14 -35.17 -15.61
CA SER A 110 -26.17 -36.13 -15.99
C SER A 110 -25.75 -37.52 -15.53
N GLY A 111 -26.01 -37.82 -14.25
CA GLY A 111 -25.99 -39.17 -13.72
C GLY A 111 -27.28 -39.89 -14.10
N SER A 112 -27.32 -40.46 -15.30
CA SER A 112 -28.23 -41.55 -15.62
C SER A 112 -27.79 -42.81 -14.88
N ALA A 113 -28.64 -43.31 -13.99
CA ALA A 113 -28.76 -44.73 -13.62
C ALA A 113 -30.14 -44.97 -13.03
#